data_AF-A0A2V6WW53-F1
#
_entry.id   AF-A0A2V6WW53-F1
#
_cell.length_a   1.000
_cell.length_b   1.000
_cell.length_c   1.000
_cell.angle_alpha   90.00
_cell.angle_beta   90.00
_cell.angle_gamma   90.00
#
_symmetry.space_group_name_H-M   'P 1'
#
loop_
_entity.id
_entity.type
_entity.pdbx_description
1 polymer ?
#
loop_
_entity_poly.entity_id
_entity_poly.type
_entity_poly.pdbx_seq_one_letter_code
_entity_poly.pdbx_strand_id
1 'polypeptide(L)' 'MAQGLRELVGRVMIDPEFLAALQRAPDSLLAQYELTEAERATVRQALVRLAATPPSERRHELRTILIRRVAT' A
#
# COMPACT_ATOMS: atom_id res chain seq x y z
N MET A 1 6.83 -13.09 10.94
CA MET A 1 5.62 -12.47 11.52
C MET A 1 5.17 -11.38 10.57
N ALA A 2 4.16 -11.64 9.74
CA ALA A 2 3.70 -10.73 8.67
C ALA A 2 2.49 -9.88 9.10
N GLN A 3 2.36 -9.60 10.40
CA GLN A 3 1.20 -8.89 10.96
C GLN A 3 1.23 -7.41 10.57
N GLY A 4 2.38 -6.74 10.67
CA GLY A 4 2.52 -5.32 10.34
C GLY A 4 2.16 -4.98 8.89
N LEU A 5 2.57 -5.82 7.93
CA LEU A 5 2.22 -5.60 6.51
C LEU A 5 0.72 -5.81 6.27
N ARG A 6 0.13 -6.84 6.87
CA ARG A 6 -1.30 -7.13 6.73
C ARG A 6 -2.18 -6.03 7.33
N GLU A 7 -1.79 -5.48 8.46
CA GLU A 7 -2.47 -4.34 9.09
C GLU A 7 -2.35 -3.06 8.25
N LEU A 8 -1.16 -2.78 7.71
CA LEU A 8 -0.96 -1.63 6.82
C LEU A 8 -1.83 -1.73 5.57
N VAL A 9 -1.85 -2.90 4.91
CA VAL A 9 -2.69 -3.13 3.73
C VAL A 9 -4.18 -3.00 4.09
N GLY A 10 -4.60 -3.57 5.23
CA GLY A 10 -5.97 -3.42 5.73
C GLY A 10 -6.37 -1.96 5.93
N ARG A 11 -5.49 -1.15 6.54
CA ARG A 11 -5.74 0.28 6.76
C ARG A 11 -5.86 1.04 5.44
N VAL A 12 -4.95 0.81 4.48
CA VAL A 12 -5.00 1.43 3.15
C VAL A 12 -6.31 1.13 2.41
N MET A 13 -6.86 -0.07 2.57
CA MET A 13 -8.10 -0.45 1.89
C MET A 13 -9.37 0.18 2.48
N ILE A 14 -9.34 0.54 3.76
CA ILE A 14 -10.50 1.07 4.48
C ILE A 14 -10.44 2.60 4.58
N ASP A 15 -9.23 3.16 4.57
CA ASP A 15 -8.96 4.56 4.83
C ASP A 15 -8.21 5.22 3.65
N PRO A 16 -8.92 5.91 2.74
CA PRO A 16 -8.29 6.58 1.60
C PRO A 16 -7.45 7.79 2.02
N GLU A 17 -7.74 8.42 3.17
CA GLU A 17 -6.92 9.51 3.71
C GLU A 17 -5.59 8.98 4.24
N PHE A 18 -5.59 7.80 4.84
CA PHE A 18 -4.36 7.09 5.21
C PHE A 18 -3.47 6.82 4.00
N LEU A 19 -4.05 6.41 2.87
CA LEU A 19 -3.28 6.22 1.64
C LEU A 19 -2.65 7.54 1.14
N ALA A 20 -3.37 8.65 1.23
CA ALA A 20 -2.82 9.96 0.87
C ALA A 20 -1.67 10.38 1.81
N ALA A 21 -1.82 10.14 3.12
CA ALA A 21 -0.75 10.37 4.10
C ALA A 21 0.46 9.47 3.84
N LEU A 22 0.22 8.20 3.50
CA LEU A 22 1.25 7.20 3.17
C LEU A 22 2.02 7.55 1.90
N GLN A 23 1.36 8.14 0.89
CA GLN A 23 2.04 8.66 -0.29
C GLN A 23 2.90 9.90 0.03
N ARG A 24 2.47 10.73 0.99
CA ARG A 24 3.18 11.96 1.37
C ARG A 24 4.40 11.70 2.25
N ALA A 25 4.30 10.74 3.17
CA ALA A 25 5.36 10.41 4.12
C ALA A 25 5.46 8.89 4.35
N PRO A 26 5.89 8.11 3.33
CA PRO A 26 5.94 6.65 3.41
C PRO A 26 6.88 6.16 4.51
N ASP A 27 8.06 6.77 4.65
CA ASP A 27 9.05 6.35 5.65
C ASP A 27 8.56 6.51 7.10
N SER A 28 7.95 7.66 7.42
CA SER A 28 7.45 7.95 8.76
C SER A 28 6.27 7.07 9.15
N LEU A 29 5.43 6.67 8.19
CA LEU A 29 4.30 5.78 8.45
C LEU A 29 4.75 4.32 8.51
N LEU A 30 5.63 3.87 7.61
CA LEU A 30 6.15 2.51 7.63
C LEU A 30 6.98 2.22 8.88
N ALA A 31 7.63 3.23 9.47
CA ALA A 31 8.35 3.09 10.74
C ALA A 31 7.45 2.78 11.94
N GLN A 32 6.15 3.05 11.85
CA GLN A 32 5.16 2.73 12.90
C GLN A 32 4.70 1.27 12.84
N TYR A 33 5.10 0.53 11.80
CA TYR A 33 4.79 -0.87 11.63
C TYR A 33 6.06 -1.72 11.77
N GLU A 34 5.92 -2.90 12.37
CA GLU A 34 6.97 -3.90 12.41
C GLU A 34 7.14 -4.56 11.03
N LEU A 35 7.80 -3.82 10.14
CA LEU A 35 8.11 -4.24 8.78
C LEU A 35 9.61 -4.49 8.64
N THR A 36 9.94 -5.62 8.03
CA THR A 36 11.29 -5.90 7.54
C THR A 36 11.66 -4.95 6.40
N GLU A 37 12.96 -4.81 6.13
CA GLU A 37 13.44 -3.94 5.05
C GLU A 37 12.91 -4.36 3.67
N ALA A 38 12.79 -5.68 3.43
CA ALA A 38 12.20 -6.24 2.23
C ALA A 38 10.71 -5.90 2.07
N GLU A 39 9.94 -5.91 3.16
CA GLU A 39 8.52 -5.52 3.15
C GLU A 39 8.37 -4.02 2.90
N ARG A 40 9.21 -3.17 3.53
CA ARG A 40 9.22 -1.72 3.27
C ARG A 40 9.54 -1.42 1.82
N ALA A 41 10.53 -2.09 1.23
CA ALA A 41 10.88 -1.94 -0.18
C ALA A 41 9.71 -2.32 -1.09
N THR A 42 9.01 -3.40 -0.76
CA THR A 42 7.82 -3.86 -1.49
C THR A 42 6.69 -2.82 -1.44
N VAL A 43 6.41 -2.26 -0.26
CA VAL A 43 5.37 -1.23 -0.09
C VAL A 43 5.75 0.05 -0.84
N ARG A 44 7.01 0.51 -0.78
CA ARG A 44 7.47 1.66 -1.54
C ARG A 44 7.30 1.45 -3.05
N GLN A 45 7.66 0.28 -3.58
CA GLN A 45 7.45 -0.03 -5.00
C GLN A 45 5.97 -0.02 -5.39
N ALA A 46 5.10 -0.55 -4.52
CA ALA A 46 3.66 -0.53 -4.75
C ALA A 46 3.10 0.90 -4.75
N LEU A 47 3.55 1.76 -3.81
CA LEU A 47 3.16 3.17 -3.74
C LEU A 47 3.59 3.96 -4.98
N VAL A 48 4.81 3.73 -5.48
CA VAL A 48 5.29 4.37 -6.72
C VAL A 48 4.42 3.99 -7.92
N ARG A 49 4.03 2.71 -8.04
CA ARG A 49 3.10 2.29 -9.10
C ARG A 49 1.72 2.91 -8.95
N LEU A 50 1.19 3.01 -7.73
CA LEU A 50 -0.10 3.64 -7.45
C LEU A 50 -0.10 5.14 -7.78
N ALA A 51 0.98 5.85 -7.47
CA ALA A 51 1.13 7.27 -7.75
C ALA A 51 1.13 7.56 -9.26
N ALA A 52 1.71 6.63 -10.06
CA ALA A 52 1.75 6.72 -11.52
C ALA A 52 0.38 6.54 -12.20
N THR A 53 -0.59 5.87 -11.55
CA THR A 53 -1.96 5.77 -12.06
C THR A 53 -2.75 7.05 -11.75
N PRO A 54 -3.53 7.65 -12.67
CA PRO A 54 -4.33 8.85 -12.38
C PRO A 54 -5.50 8.57 -11.40
N PRO A 55 -5.91 9.55 -10.57
CA PRO A 55 -6.86 9.36 -9.46
C PRO A 55 -8.24 8.83 -9.89
N SER A 56 -8.65 9.10 -11.13
CA SER A 56 -9.93 8.64 -11.70
C SER A 56 -9.95 7.13 -12.01
N GLU A 57 -8.79 6.54 -12.28
CA GLU A 57 -8.62 5.11 -12.64
C GLU A 57 -8.02 4.28 -11.49
N ARG A 58 -7.38 4.93 -10.49
CA ARG A 58 -6.72 4.28 -9.35
C ARG A 58 -7.58 3.26 -8.62
N ARG A 59 -8.88 3.54 -8.40
CA ARG A 59 -9.78 2.59 -7.70
C ARG A 59 -10.05 1.34 -8.53
N HIS A 60 -10.14 1.47 -9.84
CA HIS A 60 -10.38 0.35 -10.74
C HIS A 60 -9.12 -0.51 -10.90
N GLU A 61 -7.97 0.13 -11.02
CA GLU A 61 -6.69 -0.54 -11.22
C GLU A 61 -6.19 -1.23 -9.93
N LEU A 62 -6.34 -0.57 -8.77
CA LEU A 62 -6.02 -1.15 -7.47
C LEU A 62 -6.87 -2.41 -7.19
N ARG A 63 -8.17 -2.37 -7.49
CA ARG A 63 -9.07 -3.52 -7.35
C ARG A 63 -8.62 -4.68 -8.25
N THR A 64 -8.27 -4.39 -9.49
CA THR A 64 -7.84 -5.41 -10.47
C THR A 64 -6.53 -6.07 -10.07
N ILE A 65 -5.55 -5.30 -9.59
CA ILE A 65 -4.24 -5.83 -9.16
C ILE A 65 -4.38 -6.70 -7.91
N LEU A 66 -5.19 -6.28 -6.93
CA LEU A 66 -5.38 -7.04 -5.68
C LEU A 66 -6.13 -8.36 -5.89
N ILE A 67 -7.18 -8.38 -6.72
CA ILE A 67 -7.92 -9.62 -7.05
C ILE A 67 -6.98 -10.62 -7.74
N ARG A 68 -6.16 -10.14 -8.69
CA ARG A 68 -5.26 -11.02 -9.45
C ARG A 68 -4.14 -11.61 -8.59
N ARG A 69 -3.72 -10.91 -7.53
CA ARG A 69 -2.64 -11.36 -6.63
C ARG A 69 -3.12 -12.29 -5.50
N VAL A 70 -4.41 -12.27 -5.16
CA VAL A 70 -4.98 -13.21 -4.16
C VAL A 70 -5.38 -14.55 -4.77
N ALA A 71 -5.58 -14.59 -6.09
CA ALA A 71 -5.98 -15.78 -6.83
C ALA A 71 -4.79 -16.62 -7.37
N THR A 72 -3.55 -16.20 -7.12
CA THR A 72 -2.30 -16.91 -7.48
C THR A 72 -1.46 -17.11 -6.24
#